data_AF-A0A535ILS1-F1
#
_entry.id   AF-A0A535ILS1-F1
#
_cell.length_a   1.000
_cell.length_b   1.000
_cell.length_c   1.000
_cell.angle_alpha   90.00
_cell.angle_beta   90.00
_cell.angle_gamma   90.00
#
_symmetry.space_group_name_H-M   'P 1'
#
loop_
_entity.id
_entity.type
_entity.pdbx_description
1 polymer ?
#
loop_
_entity_poly.entity_id
_entity_poly.type
_entity_poly.pdbx_seq_one_letter_code
_entity_poly.pdbx_strand_id
1 'polypeptide(L)'
;LHRLTPDSEKVAELKLLTRDQDALIQTQTRLVNQLTARLKAYYPVALELFTKVQQHTTLVFLQTYPTPQAAESASTDQITQVLKKAGHPNPLGVAPKIVERLQQPHLQADAVITRTKSRLMLALVGQLLPLLAQIAQYDKEIATLFLTHEDHEIFESLPRAGQRLAPRLLAEIGDDRKRYQDASSLQALGGTSPVLYQSGIYSKAHRRLGCIKPLRNALHQFAWQTTQSEPWARDYYHRKRAEGKSHTVAIRALANVWVRIIFAMWIKRTCYEAMTFEQAQQQHARRAA
;
A
#
# COMPACT_ATOMS: atom_id res chain seq x y z
N LEU A 1 0.38 -28.33 25.07
CA LEU A 1 0.49 -26.96 24.52
C LEU A 1 1.88 -26.81 23.92
N HIS A 2 1.99 -26.48 22.63
CA HIS A 2 3.29 -26.21 22.01
C HIS A 2 3.81 -24.85 22.49
N ARG A 3 5.05 -24.79 22.98
CA ARG A 3 5.65 -23.53 23.45
C ARG A 3 5.93 -22.65 22.23
N LEU A 4 5.31 -21.48 22.19
CA LEU A 4 5.62 -20.47 21.17
C LEU A 4 6.93 -19.77 21.53
N THR A 5 7.89 -19.85 20.63
CA THR A 5 9.13 -19.08 20.67
C THR A 5 8.91 -17.72 20.01
N PRO A 6 9.31 -16.61 20.67
CA PRO A 6 9.30 -15.29 20.05
C PRO A 6 10.12 -15.27 18.76
N ASP A 7 9.78 -14.34 17.86
CA ASP A 7 10.63 -14.00 16.71
C ASP A 7 11.98 -13.45 17.20
N SER A 8 13.03 -13.47 16.35
CA SER A 8 14.26 -12.74 16.68
C SER A 8 13.99 -11.25 16.91
N GLU A 9 14.90 -10.58 17.63
CA GLU A 9 14.79 -9.13 17.89
C GLU A 9 14.63 -8.32 16.60
N LYS A 10 15.39 -8.67 15.56
CA LYS A 10 15.33 -8.03 14.23
C LYS A 10 13.94 -8.14 13.60
N VAL A 11 13.33 -9.33 13.63
CA VAL A 11 12.00 -9.55 13.06
C VAL A 11 10.91 -8.92 13.92
N ALA A 12 11.07 -8.92 15.24
CA ALA A 12 10.15 -8.25 16.15
C ALA A 12 10.15 -6.73 15.90
N GLU A 13 11.32 -6.13 15.76
CA GLU A 13 11.48 -4.70 15.42
C GLU A 13 10.88 -4.39 14.04
N LEU A 14 11.22 -5.16 13.00
CA LEU A 14 10.65 -4.99 11.66
C LEU A 14 9.12 -5.10 11.66
N LYS A 15 8.56 -6.01 12.46
CA LYS A 15 7.09 -6.18 12.62
C LYS A 15 6.46 -4.96 13.28
N LEU A 16 7.08 -4.37 14.29
CA LEU A 16 6.57 -3.16 14.93
C LEU A 16 6.65 -1.96 13.95
N LEU A 17 7.80 -1.75 13.32
CA LEU A 17 7.99 -0.64 12.39
C LEU A 17 7.06 -0.70 11.17
N THR A 18 6.85 -1.89 10.59
CA THR A 18 5.92 -2.04 9.45
C THR A 18 4.46 -1.75 9.84
N ARG A 19 4.05 -2.09 11.08
CA ARG A 19 2.71 -1.78 11.60
C ARG A 19 2.54 -0.30 11.91
N ASP A 20 3.54 0.33 12.52
CA ASP A 20 3.56 1.77 12.80
C ASP A 20 3.52 2.57 11.51
N GLN A 21 4.32 2.19 10.52
CA GLN A 21 4.29 2.80 9.20
C GLN A 21 2.90 2.69 8.55
N ASP A 22 2.23 1.53 8.65
CA ASP A 22 0.86 1.39 8.13
C ASP A 22 -0.13 2.32 8.86
N ALA A 23 0.05 2.56 10.17
CA ALA A 23 -0.74 3.53 10.92
C ALA A 23 -0.47 4.98 10.46
N LEU A 24 0.79 5.35 10.24
CA LEU A 24 1.17 6.67 9.71
C LEU A 24 0.58 6.90 8.31
N ILE A 25 0.59 5.89 7.45
CA ILE A 25 0.00 5.97 6.09
C ILE A 25 -1.53 6.11 6.16
N GLN A 26 -2.20 5.49 7.14
CA GLN A 26 -3.63 5.71 7.37
C GLN A 26 -3.91 7.14 7.82
N THR A 27 -3.07 7.70 8.69
CA THR A 27 -3.15 9.11 9.09
C THR A 27 -2.94 10.04 7.90
N GLN A 28 -1.92 9.78 7.08
CA GLN A 28 -1.67 10.51 5.83
C GLN A 28 -2.91 10.49 4.93
N THR A 29 -3.48 9.30 4.69
CA THR A 29 -4.69 9.15 3.86
C THR A 29 -5.85 10.00 4.39
N ARG A 30 -6.06 10.01 5.71
CA ARG A 30 -7.09 10.83 6.36
C ARG A 30 -6.85 12.32 6.17
N LEU A 31 -5.61 12.79 6.35
CA LEU A 31 -5.24 14.19 6.18
C LEU A 31 -5.35 14.63 4.71
N VAL A 32 -4.94 13.80 3.76
CA VAL A 32 -5.10 14.07 2.32
C VAL A 32 -6.55 14.18 1.91
N ASN A 33 -7.42 13.30 2.42
CA ASN A 33 -8.85 13.39 2.17
C ASN A 33 -9.45 14.68 2.74
N GLN A 34 -9.05 15.07 3.95
CA GLN A 34 -9.46 16.36 4.54
C GLN A 34 -8.98 17.54 3.70
N LEU A 35 -7.70 17.56 3.33
CA LEU A 35 -7.09 18.61 2.50
C LEU A 35 -7.80 18.72 1.15
N THR A 36 -8.02 17.60 0.46
CA THR A 36 -8.75 17.56 -0.81
C THR A 36 -10.17 18.11 -0.66
N ALA A 37 -10.88 17.74 0.41
CA ALA A 37 -12.22 18.28 0.68
C ALA A 37 -12.19 19.78 1.00
N ARG A 38 -11.11 20.32 1.60
CA ARG A 38 -10.96 21.76 1.79
C ARG A 38 -10.70 22.46 0.46
N LEU A 39 -9.76 21.96 -0.35
CA LEU A 39 -9.43 22.54 -1.65
C LEU A 39 -10.66 22.59 -2.57
N LYS A 40 -11.46 21.52 -2.63
CA LYS A 40 -12.73 21.52 -3.39
C LYS A 40 -13.71 22.63 -2.98
N ALA A 41 -13.66 23.08 -1.72
CA ALA A 41 -14.60 24.06 -1.20
C ALA A 41 -14.21 25.51 -1.51
N TYR A 42 -12.93 25.82 -1.79
CA TYR A 42 -12.49 27.20 -1.99
C TYR A 42 -11.37 27.42 -3.02
N TYR A 43 -10.59 26.38 -3.32
CA TYR A 43 -9.45 26.45 -4.23
C TYR A 43 -9.39 25.22 -5.15
N PRO A 44 -10.44 24.93 -5.94
CA PRO A 44 -10.55 23.70 -6.70
C PRO A 44 -9.50 23.57 -7.80
N VAL A 45 -9.09 24.68 -8.44
CA VAL A 45 -8.06 24.68 -9.48
C VAL A 45 -6.73 24.09 -9.00
N ALA A 46 -6.42 24.21 -7.70
CA ALA A 46 -5.19 23.64 -7.12
C ALA A 46 -5.11 22.10 -7.24
N LEU A 47 -6.25 21.41 -7.35
CA LEU A 47 -6.30 19.96 -7.54
C LEU A 47 -5.93 19.52 -8.97
N GLU A 48 -5.87 20.47 -9.90
CA GLU A 48 -5.54 20.23 -11.31
C GLU A 48 -4.08 20.58 -11.64
N LEU A 49 -3.43 21.38 -10.78
CA LEU A 49 -2.06 21.86 -11.00
C LEU A 49 -1.00 20.75 -10.86
N PHE A 50 -1.31 19.72 -10.06
CA PHE A 50 -0.38 18.64 -9.75
C PHE A 50 -1.07 17.27 -9.77
N THR A 51 -0.29 16.22 -10.00
CA THR A 51 -0.82 14.85 -10.09
C THR A 51 -1.29 14.31 -8.74
N LYS A 52 -0.63 14.68 -7.64
CA LYS A 52 -1.00 14.23 -6.28
C LYS A 52 -0.90 15.38 -5.29
N VAL A 53 -1.92 15.50 -4.43
CA VAL A 53 -2.01 16.55 -3.41
C VAL A 53 -0.92 16.42 -2.34
N GLN A 54 -0.57 15.18 -1.99
CA GLN A 54 0.44 14.86 -0.97
C GLN A 54 1.88 14.86 -1.48
N GLN A 55 2.13 15.25 -2.74
CA GLN A 55 3.51 15.47 -3.18
C GLN A 55 4.10 16.65 -2.40
N HIS A 56 5.36 16.50 -1.98
CA HIS A 56 6.08 17.55 -1.26
C HIS A 56 6.01 18.91 -1.98
N THR A 57 6.20 18.90 -3.31
CA THR A 57 6.11 20.09 -4.16
C THR A 57 4.74 20.74 -4.13
N THR A 58 3.67 19.95 -4.20
CA THR A 58 2.28 20.44 -4.12
C THR A 58 2.00 21.08 -2.76
N LEU A 59 2.46 20.46 -1.68
CA LEU A 59 2.28 20.98 -0.32
C LEU A 59 3.04 22.27 -0.09
N VAL A 60 4.30 22.38 -0.55
CA VAL A 60 5.10 23.61 -0.46
C VAL A 60 4.48 24.72 -1.31
N PHE A 61 3.97 24.39 -2.51
CA PHE A 61 3.24 25.34 -3.34
C PHE A 61 1.99 25.88 -2.62
N LEU A 62 1.15 25.00 -2.08
CA LEU A 62 -0.05 25.39 -1.32
C LEU A 62 0.27 26.18 -0.05
N GLN A 63 1.40 25.87 0.60
CA GLN A 63 1.88 26.63 1.75
C GLN A 63 2.29 28.06 1.36
N THR A 64 2.92 28.21 0.20
CA THR A 64 3.41 29.51 -0.30
C THR A 64 2.27 30.35 -0.87
N TYR A 65 1.33 29.71 -1.57
CA TYR A 65 0.18 30.34 -2.22
C TYR A 65 -1.13 29.72 -1.70
N PRO A 66 -1.59 30.13 -0.50
CA PRO A 66 -2.72 29.48 0.16
C PRO A 66 -4.09 29.80 -0.43
N THR A 67 -4.18 30.79 -1.32
CA THR A 67 -5.41 31.24 -1.97
C THR A 67 -5.24 31.34 -3.48
N PRO A 68 -6.34 31.23 -4.26
CA PRO A 68 -6.28 31.43 -5.71
C PRO A 68 -5.63 32.76 -6.08
N GLN A 69 -6.04 33.85 -5.41
CA GLN A 69 -5.55 35.20 -5.69
C GLN A 69 -4.04 35.34 -5.43
N ALA A 70 -3.52 34.68 -4.39
CA ALA A 70 -2.09 34.69 -4.11
C ALA A 70 -1.30 33.98 -5.22
N ALA A 71 -1.81 32.86 -5.74
CA ALA A 71 -1.18 32.15 -6.84
C ALA A 71 -1.31 32.88 -8.19
N GLU A 72 -2.48 33.47 -8.47
CA GLU A 72 -2.73 34.29 -9.67
C GLU A 72 -1.81 35.51 -9.74
N SER A 73 -1.47 36.11 -8.60
CA SER A 73 -0.55 37.25 -8.51
C SER A 73 0.94 36.88 -8.67
N ALA A 74 1.27 35.59 -8.63
CA ALA A 74 2.65 35.14 -8.69
C ALA A 74 3.16 35.05 -10.14
N SER A 75 4.34 35.59 -10.38
CA SER A 75 5.03 35.46 -11.67
C SER A 75 5.51 34.02 -11.92
N THR A 76 5.68 33.68 -13.19
CA THR A 76 6.28 32.40 -13.61
C THR A 76 7.64 32.15 -12.92
N ASP A 77 8.44 33.19 -12.74
CA ASP A 77 9.74 33.09 -12.06
C ASP A 77 9.59 32.77 -10.58
N GLN A 78 8.67 33.43 -9.88
CA GLN A 78 8.39 33.14 -8.46
C GLN A 78 7.91 31.69 -8.27
N ILE A 79 6.95 31.24 -9.10
CA ILE A 79 6.47 29.85 -9.05
C ILE A 79 7.62 28.88 -9.36
N THR A 80 8.46 29.18 -10.35
CA THR A 80 9.65 28.38 -10.69
C THR A 80 10.58 28.24 -9.49
N GLN A 81 10.86 29.32 -8.77
CA GLN A 81 11.74 29.28 -7.58
C GLN A 81 11.14 28.45 -6.44
N VAL A 82 9.84 28.56 -6.21
CA VAL A 82 9.14 27.73 -5.20
C VAL A 82 9.24 26.24 -5.57
N LEU A 83 9.00 25.89 -6.84
CA LEU A 83 9.11 24.50 -7.30
C LEU A 83 10.56 23.97 -7.21
N LYS A 84 11.56 24.80 -7.53
CA LYS A 84 12.98 24.46 -7.37
C LYS A 84 13.32 24.18 -5.90
N LYS A 85 12.94 25.09 -5.00
CA LYS A 85 13.16 24.94 -3.55
C LYS A 85 12.48 23.67 -3.00
N ALA A 86 11.32 23.32 -3.55
CA ALA A 86 10.59 22.12 -3.16
C ALA A 86 11.11 20.82 -3.79
N GLY A 87 12.14 20.87 -4.64
CA GLY A 87 12.76 19.72 -5.28
C GLY A 87 11.97 19.14 -6.47
N HIS A 88 11.17 19.95 -7.17
CA HIS A 88 10.44 19.48 -8.35
C HIS A 88 11.40 19.11 -9.49
N PRO A 89 11.22 17.97 -10.19
CA PRO A 89 12.18 17.49 -11.21
C PRO A 89 12.21 18.36 -12.48
N ASN A 90 11.09 18.97 -12.87
CA ASN A 90 11.01 19.86 -14.03
C ASN A 90 10.26 21.16 -13.70
N PRO A 91 10.88 22.08 -12.93
CA PRO A 91 10.20 23.30 -12.49
C PRO A 91 9.99 24.29 -13.64
N LEU A 92 10.97 24.41 -14.55
CA LEU A 92 10.92 25.33 -15.69
C LEU A 92 9.81 24.97 -16.69
N GLY A 93 9.54 23.68 -16.91
CA GLY A 93 8.48 23.25 -17.82
C GLY A 93 7.07 23.25 -17.21
N VAL A 94 6.97 23.18 -15.87
CA VAL A 94 5.67 23.09 -15.17
C VAL A 94 5.16 24.46 -14.71
N ALA A 95 6.04 25.37 -14.29
CA ALA A 95 5.61 26.69 -13.81
C ALA A 95 4.78 27.48 -14.85
N PRO A 96 5.14 27.55 -16.15
CA PRO A 96 4.31 28.24 -17.15
C PRO A 96 2.91 27.64 -17.29
N LYS A 97 2.80 26.30 -17.23
CA LYS A 97 1.51 25.59 -17.30
C LYS A 97 0.63 25.88 -16.08
N ILE A 98 1.24 26.01 -14.90
CA ILE A 98 0.53 26.40 -13.69
C ILE A 98 -0.02 27.83 -13.83
N VAL A 99 0.80 28.77 -14.28
CA VAL A 99 0.36 30.17 -14.51
C VAL A 99 -0.77 30.19 -15.53
N GLU A 100 -0.60 29.54 -16.68
CA GLU A 100 -1.62 29.45 -17.72
C GLU A 100 -2.94 28.90 -17.18
N ARG A 101 -2.90 27.81 -16.40
CA ARG A 101 -4.10 27.21 -15.81
C ARG A 101 -4.78 28.11 -14.78
N LEU A 102 -4.01 28.87 -14.00
CA LEU A 102 -4.51 29.84 -13.01
C LEU A 102 -5.17 31.06 -13.66
N GLN A 103 -4.73 31.47 -14.86
CA GLN A 103 -5.34 32.59 -15.58
C GLN A 103 -6.64 32.21 -16.30
N GLN A 104 -6.91 30.92 -16.49
CA GLN A 104 -8.17 30.45 -17.06
C GLN A 104 -9.32 30.56 -16.05
N PRO A 105 -10.57 30.79 -16.51
CA PRO A 105 -11.73 30.81 -15.63
C PRO A 105 -11.82 29.55 -14.76
N HIS A 106 -12.01 29.75 -13.46
CA HIS A 106 -12.26 28.68 -12.51
C HIS A 106 -13.22 29.14 -11.41
N LEU A 107 -13.81 28.17 -10.71
CA LEU A 107 -14.71 28.46 -9.60
C LEU A 107 -13.99 29.26 -8.51
N GLN A 108 -14.62 30.36 -8.10
CA GLN A 108 -14.17 31.23 -7.03
C GLN A 108 -15.16 31.12 -5.87
N ALA A 109 -14.67 30.84 -4.67
CA ALA A 109 -15.48 30.90 -3.47
C ALA A 109 -15.55 32.34 -2.93
N ASP A 110 -16.52 32.63 -2.06
CA ASP A 110 -16.58 33.92 -1.40
C ASP A 110 -15.37 34.16 -0.49
N ALA A 111 -15.15 35.43 -0.13
CA ALA A 111 -14.00 35.85 0.65
C ALA A 111 -13.95 35.24 2.06
N VAL A 112 -15.11 35.01 2.70
CA VAL A 112 -15.18 34.44 4.05
C VAL A 112 -14.82 32.96 4.02
N ILE A 113 -15.36 32.20 3.06
CA ILE A 113 -14.98 30.81 2.85
C ILE A 113 -13.49 30.70 2.53
N THR A 114 -13.00 31.51 1.59
CA THR A 114 -11.58 31.51 1.19
C THR A 114 -10.66 31.76 2.38
N ARG A 115 -10.90 32.82 3.16
CA ARG A 115 -10.09 33.17 4.35
C ARG A 115 -10.15 32.11 5.45
N THR A 116 -11.31 31.49 5.65
CA THR A 116 -11.50 30.51 6.74
C THR A 116 -10.92 29.15 6.37
N LYS A 117 -11.17 28.68 5.14
CA LYS A 117 -10.72 27.37 4.66
C LYS A 117 -9.22 27.37 4.35
N SER A 118 -8.63 28.48 3.90
CA SER A 118 -7.18 28.57 3.68
C SER A 118 -6.38 28.41 4.97
N ARG A 119 -6.87 28.93 6.12
CA ARG A 119 -6.25 28.72 7.43
C ARG A 119 -6.22 27.23 7.82
N LEU A 120 -7.34 26.53 7.67
CA LEU A 120 -7.40 25.10 7.94
C LEU A 120 -6.56 24.29 6.94
N MET A 121 -6.56 24.68 5.67
CA MET A 121 -5.71 24.09 4.64
C MET A 121 -4.22 24.18 5.05
N LEU A 122 -3.75 25.36 5.47
CA LEU A 122 -2.38 25.56 5.96
C LEU A 122 -2.06 24.69 7.18
N ALA A 123 -3.00 24.56 8.13
CA ALA A 123 -2.82 23.68 9.27
C ALA A 123 -2.71 22.19 8.88
N LEU A 124 -3.47 21.75 7.86
CA LEU A 124 -3.36 20.38 7.33
C LEU A 124 -2.05 20.16 6.57
N VAL A 125 -1.59 21.15 5.79
CA VAL A 125 -0.29 21.11 5.12
C VAL A 125 0.85 21.03 6.15
N GLY A 126 0.78 21.82 7.22
CA GLY A 126 1.76 21.81 8.31
C GLY A 126 1.83 20.47 9.07
N GLN A 127 0.75 19.69 9.08
CA GLN A 127 0.75 18.32 9.61
C GLN A 127 1.28 17.30 8.58
N LEU A 128 0.93 17.46 7.30
CA LEU A 128 1.31 16.52 6.25
C LEU A 128 2.81 16.52 5.97
N LEU A 129 3.45 17.70 5.87
CA LEU A 129 4.87 17.80 5.56
C LEU A 129 5.78 16.97 6.49
N PRO A 130 5.73 17.15 7.84
CA PRO A 130 6.54 16.33 8.74
C PRO A 130 6.13 14.85 8.72
N LEU A 131 4.84 14.54 8.57
CA LEU A 131 4.36 13.16 8.49
C LEU A 131 4.95 12.42 7.27
N LEU A 132 5.06 13.09 6.12
CA LEU A 132 5.70 12.51 4.93
C LEU A 132 7.18 12.21 5.17
N ALA A 133 7.90 13.11 5.83
CA ALA A 133 9.29 12.91 6.18
C ALA A 133 9.47 11.73 7.15
N GLN A 134 8.58 11.61 8.16
CA GLN A 134 8.57 10.49 9.09
C GLN A 134 8.30 9.16 8.37
N ILE A 135 7.29 9.09 7.50
CA ILE A 135 7.02 7.87 6.72
C ILE A 135 8.27 7.44 5.91
N ALA A 136 8.96 8.40 5.29
CA ALA A 136 10.20 8.13 4.55
C ALA A 136 11.36 7.65 5.44
N GLN A 137 11.42 8.08 6.70
CA GLN A 137 12.38 7.54 7.68
C GLN A 137 12.05 6.09 8.04
N TYR A 138 10.78 5.77 8.28
CA TYR A 138 10.32 4.39 8.46
C TYR A 138 10.63 3.52 7.24
N ASP A 139 10.42 4.03 6.02
CA ASP A 139 10.74 3.29 4.78
C ASP A 139 12.23 2.89 4.74
N LYS A 140 13.13 3.80 5.12
CA LYS A 140 14.59 3.54 5.15
C LYS A 140 14.96 2.51 6.22
N GLU A 141 14.39 2.62 7.41
CA GLU A 141 14.69 1.70 8.51
C GLU A 141 14.17 0.28 8.21
N ILE A 142 12.93 0.19 7.73
CA ILE A 142 12.32 -1.07 7.29
C ILE A 142 13.17 -1.72 6.19
N ALA A 143 13.62 -0.94 5.20
CA ALA A 143 14.48 -1.46 4.14
C ALA A 143 15.82 -1.99 4.69
N THR A 144 16.44 -1.27 5.63
CA THR A 144 17.71 -1.67 6.24
C THR A 144 17.57 -2.97 7.02
N LEU A 145 16.57 -3.07 7.90
CA LEU A 145 16.31 -4.29 8.67
C LEU A 145 15.92 -5.47 7.78
N PHE A 146 15.14 -5.22 6.73
CA PHE A 146 14.77 -6.24 5.76
C PHE A 146 15.99 -6.80 5.03
N LEU A 147 16.81 -5.94 4.41
CA LEU A 147 17.96 -6.37 3.59
C LEU A 147 19.06 -7.05 4.42
N THR A 148 19.12 -6.81 5.73
CA THR A 148 20.09 -7.48 6.61
C THR A 148 19.59 -8.80 7.20
N HIS A 149 18.36 -9.23 6.88
CA HIS A 149 17.80 -10.49 7.37
C HIS A 149 18.20 -11.67 6.47
N GLU A 150 18.46 -12.85 7.03
CA GLU A 150 18.89 -14.04 6.27
C GLU A 150 17.89 -14.45 5.18
N ASP A 151 16.60 -14.41 5.50
CA ASP A 151 15.52 -14.81 4.57
C ASP A 151 15.09 -13.70 3.59
N HIS A 152 15.77 -12.55 3.51
CA HIS A 152 15.30 -11.42 2.70
C HIS A 152 15.14 -11.77 1.22
N GLU A 153 16.09 -12.50 0.64
CA GLU A 153 16.07 -12.93 -0.78
C GLU A 153 14.83 -13.78 -1.11
N ILE A 154 14.38 -14.62 -0.15
CA ILE A 154 13.19 -15.46 -0.32
C ILE A 154 11.96 -14.58 -0.53
N PHE A 155 11.81 -13.53 0.28
CA PHE A 155 10.66 -12.62 0.20
C PHE A 155 10.79 -11.58 -0.90
N GLU A 156 12.02 -11.16 -1.23
CA GLU A 156 12.32 -10.23 -2.31
C GLU A 156 12.06 -10.87 -3.69
N SER A 157 12.36 -12.17 -3.83
CA SER A 157 12.07 -12.91 -5.06
C SER A 157 10.58 -13.01 -5.42
N LEU A 158 9.68 -12.70 -4.47
CA LEU A 158 8.25 -12.73 -4.71
C LEU A 158 7.82 -11.66 -5.74
N PRO A 159 7.03 -12.04 -6.75
CA PRO A 159 6.73 -11.16 -7.87
C PRO A 159 5.91 -9.97 -7.39
N ARG A 160 6.42 -8.75 -7.66
CA ARG A 160 5.79 -7.47 -7.30
C ARG A 160 5.53 -7.28 -5.81
N ALA A 161 6.21 -8.03 -4.93
CA ALA A 161 6.16 -7.76 -3.50
C ALA A 161 6.86 -6.42 -3.17
N GLY A 162 8.03 -6.20 -3.78
CA GLY A 162 8.79 -4.96 -3.69
C GLY A 162 9.12 -4.54 -2.25
N GLN A 163 9.59 -3.29 -2.10
CA GLN A 163 10.06 -2.76 -0.82
C GLN A 163 8.97 -2.60 0.24
N ARG A 164 7.69 -2.72 -0.11
CA ARG A 164 6.59 -2.56 0.84
C ARG A 164 6.04 -3.88 1.35
N LEU A 165 5.72 -4.82 0.44
CA LEU A 165 5.05 -6.06 0.82
C LEU A 165 6.03 -7.15 1.23
N ALA A 166 7.23 -7.22 0.63
CA ALA A 166 8.21 -8.23 1.01
C ALA A 166 8.63 -8.12 2.49
N PRO A 167 8.99 -6.92 3.03
CA PRO A 167 9.30 -6.78 4.45
C PRO A 167 8.13 -7.10 5.36
N ARG A 168 6.90 -6.73 4.96
CA ARG A 168 5.68 -7.01 5.74
C ARG A 168 5.37 -8.50 5.82
N LEU A 169 5.55 -9.22 4.71
CA LEU A 169 5.34 -10.66 4.68
C LEU A 169 6.37 -11.36 5.57
N LEU A 170 7.65 -11.00 5.45
CA LEU A 170 8.71 -11.53 6.31
C LEU A 170 8.41 -11.24 7.78
N ALA A 171 8.12 -9.98 8.12
CA ALA A 171 7.88 -9.56 9.49
C ALA A 171 6.66 -10.25 10.13
N GLU A 172 5.57 -10.41 9.38
CA GLU A 172 4.34 -11.00 9.90
C GLU A 172 4.39 -12.54 9.98
N ILE A 173 5.05 -13.21 9.05
CA ILE A 173 5.27 -14.66 9.10
C ILE A 173 6.29 -15.01 10.18
N GLY A 174 7.34 -14.22 10.30
CA GLY A 174 8.44 -14.44 11.24
C GLY A 174 9.55 -15.32 10.67
N ASP A 175 10.55 -15.59 11.49
CA ASP A 175 11.76 -16.35 11.18
C ASP A 175 11.79 -17.76 11.80
N ASP A 176 10.96 -18.00 12.83
CA ASP A 176 10.79 -19.31 13.44
C ASP A 176 9.94 -20.25 12.57
N ARG A 177 10.62 -21.10 11.79
CA ARG A 177 10.01 -22.13 10.95
C ARG A 177 9.22 -23.20 11.69
N LYS A 178 9.49 -23.42 12.98
CA LYS A 178 8.77 -24.43 13.79
C LYS A 178 7.43 -23.90 14.30
N ARG A 179 7.17 -22.60 14.17
CA ARG A 179 5.92 -21.94 14.59
C ARG A 179 4.67 -22.52 13.93
N TYR A 180 4.81 -22.97 12.70
CA TYR A 180 3.69 -23.46 11.89
C TYR A 180 3.84 -24.96 11.68
N GLN A 181 2.80 -25.72 12.01
CA GLN A 181 2.77 -27.16 11.73
C GLN A 181 2.77 -27.41 10.22
N ASP A 182 2.05 -26.58 9.47
CA ASP A 182 1.88 -26.68 8.03
C ASP A 182 1.43 -25.34 7.41
N ALA A 183 1.28 -25.32 6.09
CA ALA A 183 0.77 -24.15 5.38
C ALA A 183 -0.66 -23.77 5.81
N SER A 184 -1.48 -24.74 6.26
CA SER A 184 -2.87 -24.47 6.66
C SER A 184 -2.95 -23.63 7.95
N SER A 185 -1.99 -23.82 8.85
CA SER A 185 -1.78 -23.01 10.05
C SER A 185 -1.52 -21.55 9.69
N LEU A 186 -0.63 -21.31 8.71
CA LEU A 186 -0.34 -19.97 8.20
C LEU A 186 -1.55 -19.35 7.46
N GLN A 187 -2.29 -20.14 6.67
CA GLN A 187 -3.52 -19.69 6.01
C GLN A 187 -4.60 -19.26 7.00
N ALA A 188 -4.72 -19.98 8.14
CA ALA A 188 -5.63 -19.63 9.20
C ALA A 188 -5.19 -18.33 9.91
N LEU A 189 -3.92 -18.20 10.28
CA LEU A 189 -3.40 -16.98 10.92
C LEU A 189 -3.45 -15.77 9.99
N GLY A 190 -3.20 -15.95 8.69
CA GLY A 190 -3.34 -14.93 7.65
C GLY A 190 -4.79 -14.68 7.22
N GLY A 191 -5.77 -15.44 7.73
CA GLY A 191 -7.18 -15.24 7.41
C GLY A 191 -7.56 -15.49 5.95
N THR A 192 -6.73 -16.23 5.21
CA THR A 192 -6.99 -16.60 3.81
C THR A 192 -7.91 -17.81 3.71
N SER A 193 -7.78 -18.76 4.63
CA SER A 193 -8.66 -19.94 4.69
C SER A 193 -10.08 -19.54 5.14
N PRO A 194 -11.13 -20.03 4.46
CA PRO A 194 -12.50 -19.86 4.92
C PRO A 194 -12.75 -20.67 6.20
N VAL A 195 -13.77 -20.27 6.95
CA VAL A 195 -14.32 -21.05 8.08
C VAL A 195 -15.67 -21.57 7.65
N LEU A 196 -15.92 -22.87 7.82
CA LEU A 196 -17.22 -23.45 7.56
C LEU A 196 -18.18 -23.06 8.69
N TYR A 197 -19.32 -22.47 8.33
CA TYR A 197 -20.45 -22.28 9.23
C TYR A 197 -21.53 -23.26 8.80
N GLN A 198 -21.88 -24.19 9.68
CA GLN A 198 -22.87 -25.22 9.40
C GLN A 198 -23.89 -25.29 10.56
N SER A 199 -25.17 -25.39 10.20
CA SER A 199 -26.28 -25.57 11.14
C SER A 199 -27.32 -26.49 10.50
N GLY A 200 -27.33 -27.77 10.89
CA GLY A 200 -28.26 -28.78 10.36
C GLY A 200 -28.24 -28.87 8.84
N ILE A 201 -29.20 -28.19 8.20
CA ILE A 201 -29.44 -28.14 6.75
C ILE A 201 -28.60 -27.05 6.05
N TYR A 202 -28.10 -26.05 6.79
CA TYR A 202 -27.35 -24.93 6.24
C TYR A 202 -25.85 -25.17 6.31
N SER A 203 -25.12 -24.96 5.21
CA SER A 203 -23.66 -24.98 5.17
C SER A 203 -23.14 -23.85 4.27
N LYS A 204 -22.30 -22.97 4.82
CA LYS A 204 -21.71 -21.84 4.08
C LYS A 204 -20.29 -21.54 4.55
N ALA A 205 -19.42 -21.22 3.59
CA ALA A 205 -18.08 -20.75 3.88
C ALA A 205 -18.08 -19.24 4.23
N HIS A 206 -17.59 -18.90 5.43
CA HIS A 206 -17.43 -17.55 5.91
C HIS A 206 -15.97 -17.09 5.87
N ARG A 207 -15.77 -15.77 5.91
CA ARG A 207 -14.45 -15.18 6.10
C ARG A 207 -14.02 -15.37 7.55
N ARG A 208 -12.77 -15.81 7.75
CA ARG A 208 -12.16 -15.87 9.07
C ARG A 208 -11.97 -14.46 9.66
N LEU A 209 -12.53 -14.23 10.84
CA LEU A 209 -12.38 -12.97 11.58
C LEU A 209 -11.19 -13.02 12.55
N GLY A 210 -11.03 -14.13 13.29
CA GLY A 210 -9.87 -14.38 14.16
C GLY A 210 -8.63 -14.68 13.33
N CYS A 211 -7.86 -13.64 13.02
CA CYS A 211 -6.63 -13.69 12.22
C CYS A 211 -5.76 -12.47 12.52
N ILE A 212 -4.48 -12.54 12.15
CA ILE A 212 -3.54 -11.43 12.23
C ILE A 212 -3.88 -10.46 11.10
N LYS A 213 -4.52 -9.33 11.44
CA LYS A 213 -5.05 -8.38 10.45
C LYS A 213 -3.95 -7.80 9.53
N PRO A 214 -2.76 -7.42 10.03
CA PRO A 214 -1.66 -6.96 9.17
C PRO A 214 -1.20 -8.01 8.16
N LEU A 215 -0.94 -9.25 8.61
CA LEU A 215 -0.61 -10.38 7.74
C LEU A 215 -1.66 -10.59 6.63
N ARG A 216 -2.94 -10.61 7.01
CA ARG A 216 -4.05 -10.74 6.05
C ARG A 216 -4.05 -9.63 5.02
N ASN A 217 -3.79 -8.40 5.44
CA ASN A 217 -3.74 -7.25 4.54
C ASN A 217 -2.57 -7.35 3.56
N ALA A 218 -1.38 -7.69 4.06
CA ALA A 218 -0.19 -7.91 3.25
C ALA A 218 -0.41 -9.02 2.19
N LEU A 219 -0.95 -10.17 2.61
CA LEU A 219 -1.26 -11.29 1.71
C LEU A 219 -2.32 -10.92 0.66
N HIS A 220 -3.36 -10.17 1.03
CA HIS A 220 -4.39 -9.75 0.09
C HIS A 220 -3.84 -8.76 -0.95
N GLN A 221 -3.06 -7.77 -0.51
CA GLN A 221 -2.43 -6.81 -1.43
C GLN A 221 -1.40 -7.50 -2.33
N PHE A 222 -0.58 -8.38 -1.78
CA PHE A 222 0.39 -9.17 -2.52
C PHE A 222 -0.30 -10.00 -3.60
N ALA A 223 -1.28 -10.83 -3.23
CA ALA A 223 -2.03 -11.64 -4.19
C ALA A 223 -2.65 -10.79 -5.32
N TRP A 224 -3.19 -9.61 -5.01
CA TRP A 224 -3.69 -8.70 -6.04
C TRP A 224 -2.57 -8.21 -6.98
N GLN A 225 -1.42 -7.79 -6.44
CA GLN A 225 -0.31 -7.32 -7.25
C GLN A 225 0.18 -8.39 -8.23
N THR A 226 0.25 -9.66 -7.80
CA THR A 226 0.72 -10.77 -8.66
C THR A 226 -0.12 -10.98 -9.92
N THR A 227 -1.39 -10.56 -9.94
CA THR A 227 -2.24 -10.66 -11.15
C THR A 227 -1.74 -9.81 -12.32
N GLN A 228 -0.83 -8.86 -12.06
CA GLN A 228 -0.24 -7.98 -13.09
C GLN A 228 1.05 -8.55 -13.71
N SER A 229 1.72 -9.51 -13.06
CA SER A 229 2.97 -10.10 -13.57
C SER A 229 2.90 -11.60 -13.81
N GLU A 230 2.11 -12.33 -13.02
CA GLU A 230 2.03 -13.79 -13.08
C GLU A 230 0.79 -14.23 -13.87
N PRO A 231 0.96 -14.87 -15.05
CA PRO A 231 -0.16 -15.33 -15.86
C PRO A 231 -1.09 -16.27 -15.10
N TRP A 232 -0.54 -17.26 -14.38
CA TRP A 232 -1.33 -18.22 -13.62
C TRP A 232 -2.18 -17.55 -12.53
N ALA A 233 -1.66 -16.50 -11.88
CA ALA A 233 -2.35 -15.79 -10.80
C ALA A 233 -3.51 -14.96 -11.37
N ARG A 234 -3.26 -14.33 -12.52
CA ARG A 234 -4.29 -13.62 -13.30
C ARG A 234 -5.41 -14.57 -13.73
N ASP A 235 -5.07 -15.72 -14.30
CA ASP A 235 -6.03 -16.70 -14.78
C ASP A 235 -6.85 -17.30 -13.63
N TYR A 236 -6.19 -17.59 -12.49
CA TYR A 236 -6.87 -18.03 -11.28
C TYR A 236 -7.90 -16.98 -10.81
N TYR A 237 -7.50 -15.71 -10.75
CA TYR A 237 -8.38 -14.61 -10.36
C TYR A 237 -9.60 -14.51 -11.30
N HIS A 238 -9.38 -14.47 -12.62
CA HIS A 238 -10.48 -14.37 -13.60
C HIS A 238 -11.41 -15.57 -13.55
N ARG A 239 -10.87 -16.78 -13.40
CA ARG A 239 -11.70 -17.99 -13.20
C ARG A 239 -12.58 -17.86 -11.96
N LYS A 240 -12.04 -17.40 -10.82
CA LYS A 240 -12.86 -17.17 -9.61
C LYS A 240 -13.92 -16.08 -9.81
N ARG A 241 -13.64 -15.04 -10.59
CA ARG A 241 -14.63 -14.03 -10.95
C ARG A 241 -15.74 -14.61 -11.85
N ALA A 242 -15.39 -15.47 -12.81
CA ALA A 242 -16.34 -16.17 -13.67
C ALA A 242 -17.24 -17.15 -12.89
N GLU A 243 -16.72 -17.79 -11.84
CA GLU A 243 -17.49 -18.59 -10.87
C GLU A 243 -18.44 -17.74 -9.97
N GLY A 244 -18.61 -16.44 -10.25
CA GLY A 244 -19.49 -15.54 -9.50
C GLY A 244 -18.91 -15.02 -8.17
N LYS A 245 -17.63 -15.25 -7.86
CA LYS A 245 -17.03 -14.74 -6.61
C LYS A 245 -16.80 -13.23 -6.71
N SER A 246 -17.04 -12.51 -5.61
CA SER A 246 -16.68 -11.09 -5.50
C SER A 246 -15.16 -10.89 -5.60
N HIS A 247 -14.72 -9.67 -5.95
CA HIS A 247 -13.30 -9.32 -6.08
C HIS A 247 -12.49 -9.71 -4.84
N THR A 248 -12.96 -9.33 -3.64
CA THR A 248 -12.31 -9.66 -2.36
C THR A 248 -12.26 -11.16 -2.10
N VAL A 249 -13.27 -11.92 -2.53
CA VAL A 249 -13.28 -13.38 -2.35
C VAL A 249 -12.30 -14.04 -3.33
N ALA A 250 -12.24 -13.59 -4.58
CA ALA A 250 -11.31 -14.09 -5.58
C ALA A 250 -9.85 -13.82 -5.16
N ILE A 251 -9.52 -12.60 -4.71
CA ILE A 251 -8.17 -12.28 -4.23
C ILE A 251 -7.83 -13.09 -2.98
N ARG A 252 -8.75 -13.24 -2.02
CA ARG A 252 -8.49 -14.05 -0.82
C ARG A 252 -8.24 -15.52 -1.16
N ALA A 253 -8.96 -16.06 -2.15
CA ALA A 253 -8.72 -17.42 -2.64
C ALA A 253 -7.34 -17.53 -3.30
N LEU A 254 -6.93 -16.53 -4.08
CA LEU A 254 -5.58 -16.44 -4.66
C LEU A 254 -4.50 -16.31 -3.57
N ALA A 255 -4.72 -15.46 -2.57
CA ALA A 255 -3.84 -15.33 -1.41
C ALA A 255 -3.70 -16.67 -0.66
N ASN A 256 -4.78 -17.46 -0.58
CA ASN A 256 -4.73 -18.79 0.01
C ASN A 256 -3.79 -19.73 -0.75
N VAL A 257 -3.74 -19.65 -2.09
CA VAL A 257 -2.77 -20.39 -2.91
C VAL A 257 -1.36 -19.87 -2.64
N TRP A 258 -1.16 -18.55 -2.67
CA TRP A 258 0.14 -17.93 -2.40
C TRP A 258 0.74 -18.29 -1.05
N VAL A 259 -0.07 -18.39 0.00
CA VAL A 259 0.42 -18.82 1.32
C VAL A 259 1.08 -20.21 1.26
N ARG A 260 0.55 -21.14 0.45
CA ARG A 260 1.17 -22.47 0.29
C ARG A 260 2.52 -22.39 -0.41
N ILE A 261 2.62 -21.52 -1.42
CA ILE A 261 3.85 -21.29 -2.18
C ILE A 261 4.91 -20.66 -1.26
N ILE A 262 4.56 -19.55 -0.60
CA ILE A 262 5.44 -18.84 0.35
C ILE A 262 5.89 -19.80 1.45
N PHE A 263 4.98 -20.60 2.02
CA PHE A 263 5.33 -21.56 3.06
C PHE A 263 6.33 -22.60 2.57
N ALA A 264 6.11 -23.18 1.38
CA ALA A 264 7.02 -24.17 0.80
C ALA A 264 8.40 -23.58 0.50
N MET A 265 8.45 -22.37 -0.06
CA MET A 265 9.69 -21.63 -0.32
C MET A 265 10.46 -21.34 0.97
N TRP A 266 9.76 -20.83 1.99
CA TRP A 266 10.35 -20.44 3.25
C TRP A 266 10.93 -21.64 4.01
N ILE A 267 10.21 -22.77 4.06
CA ILE A 267 10.72 -24.01 4.68
C ILE A 267 11.94 -24.56 3.92
N LYS A 268 11.90 -24.53 2.57
CA LYS A 268 13.00 -25.05 1.73
C LYS A 268 14.17 -24.10 1.55
N ARG A 269 14.05 -22.84 2.00
CA ARG A 269 15.01 -21.76 1.77
C ARG A 269 15.30 -21.53 0.28
N THR A 270 14.25 -21.52 -0.53
CA THR A 270 14.35 -21.33 -1.99
C THR A 270 13.61 -20.08 -2.42
N CYS A 271 14.18 -19.35 -3.39
CA CYS A 271 13.52 -18.21 -4.03
C CYS A 271 12.33 -18.64 -4.90
N TYR A 272 11.45 -17.69 -5.20
CA TYR A 272 10.32 -17.92 -6.09
C TYR A 272 10.80 -18.04 -7.53
N GLU A 273 10.37 -19.10 -8.19
CA GLU A 273 10.58 -19.34 -9.61
C GLU A 273 9.23 -19.67 -10.25
N ALA A 274 8.81 -18.86 -11.24
CA ALA A 274 7.50 -19.03 -11.89
C ALA A 274 7.36 -20.42 -12.55
N MET A 275 8.43 -20.89 -13.20
CA MET A 275 8.45 -22.18 -13.92
C MET A 275 8.19 -23.38 -13.00
N THR A 276 8.71 -23.36 -11.78
CA THR A 276 8.55 -24.45 -10.80
C THR A 276 7.08 -24.63 -10.40
N PHE A 277 6.34 -23.53 -10.29
CA PHE A 277 4.92 -23.57 -9.95
C PHE A 277 4.06 -24.08 -11.11
N GLU A 278 4.31 -23.58 -12.33
CA GLU A 278 3.57 -24.01 -13.52
C GLU A 278 3.77 -25.51 -13.80
N GLN A 279 5.00 -26.00 -13.64
CA GLN A 279 5.31 -27.43 -13.77
C GLN A 279 4.59 -28.28 -12.70
N ALA A 280 4.59 -27.84 -11.44
CA ALA A 280 3.86 -28.52 -10.38
C ALA A 280 2.34 -28.54 -10.65
N GLN A 281 1.77 -27.46 -11.18
CA GLN A 281 0.37 -27.39 -11.56
C GLN A 281 0.02 -28.36 -12.70
N GLN A 282 0.88 -28.45 -13.73
CA GLN A 282 0.72 -29.39 -14.83
C GLN A 282 0.79 -30.85 -14.36
N GLN A 283 1.73 -31.18 -13.47
CA GLN A 283 1.85 -32.53 -12.90
C GLN A 283 0.62 -32.91 -12.07
N HIS A 284 0.08 -31.99 -11.28
CA HIS A 284 -1.15 -32.22 -10.53
C HIS A 284 -2.39 -32.37 -11.43
N ALA A 285 -2.50 -31.56 -12.49
CA ALA A 285 -3.58 -31.68 -13.47
C ALA A 285 -3.55 -33.04 -14.19
N ARG A 286 -2.36 -33.53 -14.56
CA ARG A 286 -2.16 -34.86 -15.17
C ARG A 286 -2.51 -36.02 -14.25
N ARG A 287 -2.38 -35.85 -12.93
CA ARG A 287 -2.73 -36.89 -11.94
C ARG A 287 -4.23 -36.90 -11.58
N ALA A 288 -4.95 -35.84 -11.91
CA ALA A 288 -6.38 -35.69 -11.63
C ALA A 288 -7.28 -35.98 -12.84
N ALA A 289 -6.67 -36.11 -14.03
CA ALA A 289 -7.29 -36.60 -15.25
C ALA A 289 -7.13 -38.12 -15.36
#